data_AF-A0A372E408-F1
#
_entry.id   AF-A0A372E408-F1
#
_cell.length_a   1.000
_cell.length_b   1.000
_cell.length_c   1.000
_cell.angle_alpha   90.00
_cell.angle_beta   90.00
_cell.angle_gamma   90.00
#
_symmetry.space_group_name_H-M   'P 1'
#
loop_
_entity.id
_entity.type
_entity.pdbx_description
1 polymer ?
#
loop_
_entity_poly.entity_id
_entity_poly.type
_entity_poly.pdbx_seq_one_letter_code
_entity_poly.pdbx_strand_id
1 'polypeptide(L)'
;MLLAAGVASSALSACDSTRQVATTESSSSPLPSTPAIDEGDVTFSQEATQGEYRFQVKTFGSDASRVISIRSYRGSSLTTDPIRTSVTGAVTSVMAADMNGNGKPELYVMTDNKKANGGLYGFEFNERGYAPISMPGTPAGQPGSGYMGQDTYQISGNKLMRTFPITPADGSASTGSRTVEYTLDGTGKLVMGQSMDR
;
A
#
# COMPACT_ATOMS: atom_id res chain seq x y z
N MET A 1 -78.67 50.10 -53.98
CA MET A 1 -79.29 50.09 -52.64
C MET A 1 -78.74 48.88 -51.90
N LEU A 2 -77.99 49.16 -50.82
CA LEU A 2 -77.55 48.32 -49.70
C LEU A 2 -77.16 46.82 -49.87
N LEU A 3 -75.90 46.58 -49.48
CA LEU A 3 -75.35 45.55 -48.57
C LEU A 3 -75.37 44.04 -48.89
N ALA A 4 -74.16 43.49 -48.66
CA ALA A 4 -73.81 42.22 -48.00
C ALA A 4 -73.51 40.97 -48.86
N ALA A 5 -72.25 40.53 -48.81
CA ALA A 5 -71.75 39.16 -48.62
C ALA A 5 -70.20 39.23 -48.62
N GLY A 6 -69.46 38.69 -47.64
CA GLY A 6 -68.90 37.32 -47.67
C GLY A 6 -67.84 37.18 -48.77
N VAL A 7 -66.60 36.72 -48.61
CA VAL A 7 -66.06 35.56 -47.88
C VAL A 7 -64.51 35.67 -47.82
N ALA A 8 -63.88 34.85 -46.99
CA ALA A 8 -62.48 34.89 -46.54
C ALA A 8 -61.45 34.12 -47.41
N SER A 9 -60.17 34.27 -47.01
CA SER A 9 -58.97 33.42 -47.25
C SER A 9 -58.15 33.78 -48.50
N SER A 10 -56.80 33.78 -48.53
CA SER A 10 -55.76 33.31 -47.61
C SER A 10 -54.38 33.75 -48.16
N ALA A 11 -53.40 33.99 -47.28
CA ALA A 11 -51.99 33.75 -47.59
C ALA A 11 -51.26 33.39 -46.29
N LEU A 12 -51.02 32.10 -46.11
CA LEU A 12 -50.12 31.55 -45.09
C LEU A 12 -48.69 31.78 -45.57
N SER A 13 -47.90 32.58 -44.84
CA SER A 13 -46.45 32.53 -44.95
C SER A 13 -45.91 31.67 -43.82
N ALA A 14 -45.24 30.60 -44.23
CA ALA A 14 -44.44 29.71 -43.43
C ALA A 14 -43.33 30.47 -42.67
N CYS A 15 -43.01 29.97 -41.47
CA CYS A 15 -41.62 29.70 -41.11
C CYS A 15 -41.60 28.50 -40.15
N ASP A 16 -40.79 27.55 -40.57
CA ASP A 16 -40.70 26.17 -40.15
C ASP A 16 -39.84 26.00 -38.89
N SER A 17 -40.06 24.84 -38.27
CA SER A 17 -39.55 24.34 -37.01
C SER A 17 -38.04 24.03 -37.07
N THR A 18 -37.26 24.47 -36.09
CA THR A 18 -36.12 23.68 -35.61
C THR A 18 -35.85 23.98 -34.14
N ARG A 19 -36.53 23.25 -33.25
CA ARG A 19 -36.15 23.15 -31.84
C ARG A 19 -35.08 22.07 -31.71
N GLN A 20 -33.83 22.48 -31.53
CA GLN A 20 -32.74 21.55 -31.23
C GLN A 20 -33.02 20.81 -29.91
N VAL A 21 -33.11 19.49 -30.01
CA VAL A 21 -33.10 18.57 -28.87
C VAL A 21 -31.65 18.45 -28.42
N ALA A 22 -31.35 18.92 -27.21
CA ALA A 22 -30.07 18.66 -26.57
C ALA A 22 -29.99 17.15 -26.25
N THR A 23 -29.26 16.41 -27.08
CA THR A 23 -28.76 15.07 -26.74
C THR A 23 -27.85 15.20 -25.53
N THR A 24 -28.30 14.66 -24.41
CA THR A 24 -27.46 14.46 -23.23
C THR A 24 -26.46 13.36 -23.57
N GLU A 25 -25.29 13.74 -24.09
CA GLU A 25 -24.20 12.79 -24.27
C GLU A 25 -23.71 12.36 -22.89
N SER A 26 -24.04 11.11 -22.54
CA SER A 26 -23.48 10.42 -21.40
C SER A 26 -21.99 10.23 -21.66
N SER A 27 -21.19 11.18 -21.17
CA SER A 27 -19.74 11.03 -21.06
C SER A 27 -19.46 10.03 -19.94
N SER A 28 -19.49 8.74 -20.26
CA SER A 28 -18.90 7.71 -19.40
C SER A 28 -17.39 7.74 -19.62
N SER A 29 -16.69 8.59 -18.86
CA SER A 29 -15.25 8.50 -18.71
C SER A 29 -14.89 7.09 -18.21
N PRO A 30 -13.96 6.36 -18.86
CA PRO A 30 -13.51 5.08 -18.33
C PRO A 30 -12.82 5.33 -16.98
N LEU A 31 -13.26 4.58 -15.96
CA LEU A 31 -12.58 4.50 -14.67
C LEU A 31 -11.12 4.08 -14.90
N PRO A 32 -10.15 4.58 -14.10
CA PRO A 32 -8.77 4.13 -14.21
C PRO A 32 -8.69 2.63 -13.97
N SER A 33 -8.31 1.89 -15.00
CA SER A 33 -7.95 0.47 -14.91
C SER A 33 -6.85 0.32 -13.87
N THR A 34 -7.04 -0.55 -12.90
CA THR A 34 -5.93 -1.07 -12.09
C THR A 34 -4.82 -1.49 -13.05
N PRO A 35 -3.56 -1.04 -12.88
CA PRO A 35 -2.51 -1.32 -13.85
C PRO A 35 -2.40 -2.83 -14.09
N ALA A 36 -2.46 -3.21 -15.36
CA ALA A 36 -2.24 -4.59 -15.79
C ALA A 36 -0.77 -4.93 -15.51
N ILE A 37 -0.56 -5.80 -14.53
CA ILE A 37 0.77 -6.28 -14.15
C ILE A 37 1.09 -7.48 -15.04
N ASP A 38 2.11 -7.36 -15.91
CA ASP A 38 2.66 -8.48 -16.66
C ASP A 38 3.47 -9.38 -15.70
N GLU A 39 3.29 -10.71 -15.78
CA GLU A 39 4.09 -11.64 -14.98
C GLU A 39 5.59 -11.59 -15.36
N GLY A 40 5.94 -11.01 -16.52
CA GLY A 40 7.32 -10.73 -16.93
C GLY A 40 8.06 -9.69 -16.07
N ASP A 41 7.35 -8.88 -15.29
CA ASP A 41 7.94 -7.78 -14.51
C ASP A 41 8.21 -8.13 -13.04
N VAL A 42 8.09 -9.42 -12.66
CA VAL A 42 8.35 -9.88 -11.29
C VAL A 42 9.83 -9.72 -10.95
N THR A 43 10.13 -8.87 -9.98
CA THR A 43 11.51 -8.64 -9.49
C THR A 43 11.79 -9.30 -8.14
N PHE A 44 10.76 -9.76 -7.44
CA PHE A 44 10.87 -10.54 -6.21
C PHE A 44 9.66 -11.47 -6.08
N SER A 45 9.88 -12.68 -5.58
CA SER A 45 8.81 -13.63 -5.26
C SER A 45 9.22 -14.49 -4.07
N GLN A 46 8.43 -14.46 -3.01
CA GLN A 46 8.64 -15.30 -1.82
C GLN A 46 7.30 -15.75 -1.24
N GLU A 47 7.29 -16.94 -0.65
CA GLU A 47 6.20 -17.39 0.21
C GLU A 47 6.59 -17.33 1.69
N ALA A 48 5.62 -17.01 2.54
CA ALA A 48 5.75 -17.06 3.99
C ALA A 48 4.52 -17.77 4.58
N THR A 49 4.70 -18.46 5.71
CA THR A 49 3.62 -19.20 6.36
C THR A 49 3.52 -18.83 7.83
N GLN A 50 2.30 -18.71 8.33
CA GLN A 50 2.05 -18.66 9.76
C GLN A 50 0.76 -19.41 10.10
N GLY A 51 0.86 -20.40 10.99
CA GLY A 51 -0.23 -21.32 11.30
C GLY A 51 -0.78 -21.96 10.03
N GLU A 52 -2.10 -21.83 9.82
CA GLU A 52 -2.78 -22.35 8.62
C GLU A 52 -2.72 -21.40 7.40
N TYR A 53 -2.11 -20.23 7.57
CA TYR A 53 -2.04 -19.23 6.51
C TYR A 53 -0.77 -19.35 5.70
N ARG A 54 -0.92 -19.23 4.38
CA ARG A 54 0.18 -19.10 3.43
C ARG A 54 0.04 -17.78 2.68
N PHE A 55 1.14 -17.04 2.59
CA PHE A 55 1.23 -15.78 1.89
C PHE A 55 2.14 -15.94 0.69
N GLN A 56 1.65 -15.58 -0.49
CA GLN A 56 2.47 -15.41 -1.68
C GLN A 56 2.68 -13.92 -1.92
N VAL A 57 3.93 -13.48 -1.87
CA VAL A 57 4.30 -12.08 -2.12
C VAL A 57 5.10 -12.01 -3.40
N LYS A 58 4.61 -11.20 -4.35
CA LYS A 58 5.33 -10.84 -5.57
C LYS A 58 5.57 -9.34 -5.59
N THR A 59 6.69 -8.90 -6.16
CA THR A 59 6.97 -7.48 -6.41
C THR A 59 7.22 -7.27 -7.88
N PHE A 60 6.76 -6.14 -8.40
CA PHE A 60 6.84 -5.78 -9.81
C PHE A 60 7.54 -4.44 -10.00
N GLY A 61 8.25 -4.34 -11.12
CA GLY A 61 9.04 -3.16 -11.47
C GLY A 61 10.41 -3.12 -10.80
N SER A 62 11.30 -2.29 -11.34
CA SER A 62 12.72 -2.21 -10.97
C SER A 62 13.14 -0.85 -10.38
N ASP A 63 12.25 0.12 -10.36
CA ASP A 63 12.52 1.47 -9.89
C ASP A 63 12.54 1.59 -8.35
N ALA A 64 12.76 2.82 -7.86
CA ALA A 64 12.71 3.14 -6.44
C ALA A 64 11.30 2.98 -5.86
N SER A 65 10.25 3.21 -6.65
CA SER A 65 8.87 2.86 -6.29
C SER A 65 8.49 1.57 -7.01
N ARG A 66 7.93 0.62 -6.27
CA ARG A 66 7.55 -0.70 -6.78
C ARG A 66 6.15 -1.06 -6.32
N VAL A 67 5.53 -2.04 -6.98
CA VAL A 67 4.23 -2.56 -6.55
C VAL A 67 4.42 -3.94 -5.95
N ILE A 68 3.88 -4.16 -4.76
CA ILE A 68 3.76 -5.51 -4.17
C ILE A 68 2.36 -6.06 -4.42
N SER A 69 2.28 -7.36 -4.66
CA SER A 69 1.05 -8.16 -4.66
C SER A 69 1.14 -9.19 -3.56
N ILE A 70 0.17 -9.19 -2.64
CA ILE A 70 0.09 -10.16 -1.55
C ILE A 70 -1.19 -10.98 -1.74
N ARG A 71 -1.04 -12.30 -1.86
CA ARG A 71 -2.15 -13.25 -1.85
C ARG A 71 -2.08 -14.07 -0.57
N SER A 72 -3.14 -14.06 0.22
CA SER A 72 -3.26 -14.85 1.44
C SER A 72 -4.21 -16.02 1.23
N TYR A 73 -3.80 -17.18 1.72
CA TYR A 73 -4.50 -18.46 1.56
C TYR A 73 -4.70 -19.16 2.89
N ARG A 74 -5.81 -19.90 2.99
CA ARG A 74 -6.00 -20.98 3.97
C ARG A 74 -6.33 -22.25 3.19
N GLY A 75 -5.46 -23.25 3.25
CA GLY A 75 -5.49 -24.36 2.30
C GLY A 75 -5.31 -23.87 0.86
N SER A 76 -6.24 -24.22 -0.04
CA SER A 76 -6.23 -23.79 -1.44
C SER A 76 -7.05 -22.52 -1.70
N SER A 77 -7.83 -22.05 -0.72
CA SER A 77 -8.73 -20.91 -0.87
C SER A 77 -8.05 -19.60 -0.51
N LEU A 78 -8.30 -18.54 -1.29
CA LEU A 78 -7.94 -17.18 -0.90
C LEU A 78 -8.77 -16.75 0.31
N THR A 79 -8.13 -16.10 1.28
CA THR A 79 -8.83 -15.57 2.46
C THR A 79 -9.37 -14.17 2.23
N THR A 80 -8.82 -13.43 1.27
CA THR A 80 -9.26 -12.09 0.86
C THR A 80 -8.83 -11.81 -0.57
N ASP A 81 -9.37 -10.76 -1.18
CA ASP A 81 -8.88 -10.26 -2.47
C ASP A 81 -7.38 -9.91 -2.39
N PRO A 82 -6.59 -10.19 -3.45
CA PRO A 82 -5.17 -9.87 -3.46
C PRO A 82 -4.89 -8.40 -3.18
N ILE A 83 -4.01 -8.13 -2.22
CA ILE A 83 -3.59 -6.78 -1.86
C ILE A 83 -2.59 -6.31 -2.92
N ARG A 84 -2.79 -5.09 -3.44
CA ARG A 84 -1.80 -4.41 -4.27
C ARG A 84 -1.50 -3.03 -3.70
N THR A 85 -0.23 -2.76 -3.41
CA THR A 85 0.19 -1.47 -2.86
C THR A 85 1.60 -1.12 -3.29
N SER A 86 1.94 0.17 -3.22
CA SER A 86 3.27 0.66 -3.53
C SER A 86 4.21 0.51 -2.33
N VAL A 87 5.45 0.14 -2.61
CA VAL A 87 6.57 0.14 -1.65
C VAL A 87 7.74 0.92 -2.22
N THR A 88 8.61 1.38 -1.34
CA THR A 88 9.85 2.07 -1.69
C THR A 88 11.03 1.13 -1.51
N GLY A 89 11.87 1.01 -2.53
CA GLY A 89 13.01 0.11 -2.54
C GLY A 89 12.67 -1.30 -3.05
N ALA A 90 13.71 -2.10 -3.23
CA ALA A 90 13.57 -3.50 -3.61
C ALA A 90 13.18 -4.33 -2.37
N VAL A 91 12.19 -5.23 -2.51
CA VAL A 91 11.87 -6.18 -1.43
C VAL A 91 13.05 -7.12 -1.23
N THR A 92 13.52 -7.23 0.00
CA THR A 92 14.65 -8.08 0.39
C THR A 92 14.23 -9.28 1.21
N SER A 93 13.13 -9.17 1.96
CA SER A 93 12.62 -10.26 2.77
C SER A 93 11.13 -10.11 3.05
N VAL A 94 10.48 -11.26 3.23
CA VAL A 94 9.11 -11.38 3.72
C VAL A 94 9.11 -12.36 4.87
N MET A 95 8.44 -12.00 5.97
CA MET A 95 8.29 -12.86 7.15
C MET A 95 6.83 -12.85 7.61
N ALA A 96 6.34 -14.00 8.06
CA ALA A 96 5.04 -14.12 8.69
C ALA A 96 5.21 -14.46 10.18
N ALA A 97 4.36 -13.89 11.03
CA ALA A 97 4.44 -14.08 12.48
C ALA A 97 3.05 -13.88 13.14
N ASP A 98 2.99 -14.08 14.45
CA ASP A 98 1.91 -13.63 15.33
C ASP A 98 2.60 -12.96 16.53
N MET A 99 3.03 -11.72 16.33
CA MET A 99 3.91 -10.99 17.23
C MET A 99 3.17 -10.51 18.48
N ASN A 100 1.90 -10.15 18.36
CA ASN A 100 1.09 -9.78 19.53
C ASN A 100 0.41 -10.99 20.22
N GLY A 101 0.50 -12.19 19.63
CA GLY A 101 -0.03 -13.42 20.21
C GLY A 101 -1.56 -13.48 20.21
N ASN A 102 -2.23 -12.73 19.33
CA ASN A 102 -3.68 -12.68 19.26
C ASN A 102 -4.30 -13.78 18.37
N GLY A 103 -3.46 -14.65 17.79
CA GLY A 103 -3.86 -15.75 16.92
C GLY A 103 -4.14 -15.35 15.47
N LYS A 104 -4.03 -14.07 15.13
CA LYS A 104 -4.14 -13.59 13.76
C LYS A 104 -2.76 -13.55 13.11
N PRO A 105 -2.65 -14.00 11.85
CA PRO A 105 -1.37 -13.98 11.17
C PRO A 105 -1.03 -12.56 10.71
N GLU A 106 0.23 -12.20 10.90
CA GLU A 106 0.83 -10.96 10.47
C GLU A 106 1.83 -11.26 9.35
N LEU A 107 1.94 -10.34 8.39
CA LEU A 107 2.93 -10.40 7.33
C LEU A 107 3.76 -9.12 7.32
N TYR A 108 5.07 -9.27 7.32
CA TYR A 108 6.04 -8.19 7.28
C TYR A 108 6.85 -8.25 5.99
N VAL A 109 6.90 -7.12 5.27
CA VAL A 109 7.65 -6.97 4.02
C VAL A 109 8.74 -5.94 4.25
N MET A 110 9.99 -6.35 4.06
CA MET A 110 11.18 -5.54 4.23
C MET A 110 11.73 -5.15 2.87
N THR A 111 12.07 -3.88 2.71
CA THR A 111 12.71 -3.37 1.50
C THR A 111 14.05 -2.75 1.83
N ASP A 112 14.93 -2.72 0.83
CA ASP A 112 16.19 -1.97 0.85
C ASP A 112 16.19 -0.92 -0.25
N ASN A 113 16.80 0.24 0.03
CA ASN A 113 16.99 1.31 -0.94
C ASN A 113 18.41 1.86 -0.82
N LYS A 114 19.27 1.56 -1.79
CA LYS A 114 20.67 2.01 -1.79
C LYS A 114 20.88 3.53 -1.68
N LYS A 115 19.86 4.34 -2.00
CA LYS A 115 19.93 5.81 -1.99
C LYS A 115 19.18 6.44 -0.80
N ALA A 116 18.50 5.65 0.02
CA ALA A 116 17.66 6.12 1.12
C ALA A 116 17.57 5.06 2.23
N ASN A 117 16.62 5.20 3.15
CA ASN A 117 16.28 4.06 4.01
C ASN A 117 15.41 3.09 3.23
N GLY A 118 15.67 1.80 3.45
CA GLY A 118 14.68 0.76 3.21
C GLY A 118 13.39 1.02 4.00
N GLY A 119 12.38 0.21 3.73
CA GLY A 119 11.07 0.30 4.34
C GLY A 119 10.69 -0.97 5.07
N LEU A 120 9.81 -0.84 6.04
CA LEU A 120 9.08 -1.94 6.64
C LEU A 120 7.60 -1.71 6.41
N TYR A 121 6.90 -2.73 5.93
CA TYR A 121 5.47 -2.73 5.69
C TYR A 121 4.88 -3.93 6.40
N GLY A 122 3.67 -3.80 6.94
CA GLY A 122 3.09 -4.83 7.78
C GLY A 122 1.58 -4.86 7.67
N PHE A 123 1.04 -6.07 7.73
CA PHE A 123 -0.38 -6.34 7.55
C PHE A 123 -0.80 -7.42 8.55
N GLU A 124 -1.79 -7.15 9.39
CA GLU A 124 -2.47 -8.15 10.21
C GLU A 124 -3.69 -8.65 9.42
N PHE A 125 -3.79 -9.96 9.20
CA PHE A 125 -4.90 -10.55 8.47
C PHE A 125 -5.94 -11.11 9.43
N ASN A 126 -7.21 -11.04 9.03
CA ASN A 126 -8.31 -11.70 9.72
C ASN A 126 -8.94 -12.76 8.79
N GLU A 127 -10.11 -13.28 9.15
CA GLU A 127 -10.77 -14.32 8.34
C GLU A 127 -11.08 -13.87 6.90
N ARG A 128 -11.42 -12.59 6.71
CA ARG A 128 -11.86 -12.02 5.43
C ARG A 128 -11.39 -10.57 5.24
N GLY A 129 -10.08 -10.37 5.28
CA GLY A 129 -9.50 -9.04 5.12
C GLY A 129 -8.19 -8.87 5.86
N TYR A 130 -7.75 -7.62 5.94
CA TYR A 130 -6.52 -7.23 6.61
C TYR A 130 -6.61 -5.81 7.15
N ALA A 131 -5.73 -5.48 8.09
CA ALA A 131 -5.48 -4.13 8.57
C ALA A 131 -3.97 -3.82 8.46
N PRO A 132 -3.58 -2.61 8.01
CA PRO A 132 -2.17 -2.21 8.06
C PRO A 132 -1.66 -2.13 9.49
N ILE A 133 -0.44 -2.61 9.72
CA ILE A 133 0.28 -2.42 10.98
C ILE A 133 0.96 -1.05 10.95
N SER A 134 0.76 -0.25 12.00
CA SER A 134 1.40 1.05 12.16
C SER A 134 2.88 0.88 12.54
N MET A 135 3.75 1.18 11.59
CA MET A 135 5.20 1.09 11.73
C MET A 135 5.76 2.18 12.62
N PRO A 136 6.87 1.92 13.34
CA PRO A 136 7.53 2.96 14.10
C PRO A 136 8.13 3.98 13.13
N GLY A 137 8.02 5.27 13.48
CA GLY A 137 8.69 6.34 12.75
C GLY A 137 10.21 6.34 12.95
N THR A 138 10.85 7.47 12.68
CA THR A 138 12.25 7.70 13.03
C THR A 138 12.46 7.47 14.53
N PRO A 139 13.48 6.69 14.96
CA PRO A 139 13.77 6.51 16.37
C PRO A 139 14.05 7.87 17.01
N ALA A 140 13.42 8.14 18.15
CA ALA A 140 13.51 9.42 18.84
C ALA A 140 14.22 9.27 20.20
N GLY A 141 14.57 10.39 20.82
CA GLY A 141 15.24 10.42 22.12
C GLY A 141 16.63 9.77 22.09
N GLN A 142 17.04 9.19 23.21
CA GLN A 142 18.33 8.50 23.31
C GLN A 142 18.46 7.34 22.30
N PRO A 143 17.44 6.47 22.09
CA PRO A 143 17.52 5.42 21.08
C PRO A 143 17.81 5.95 19.67
N GLY A 144 17.34 7.15 19.33
CA GLY A 144 17.59 7.80 18.04
C GLY A 144 18.90 8.58 17.92
N SER A 145 19.71 8.67 18.98
CA SER A 145 20.95 9.43 18.92
C SER A 145 21.94 8.82 17.92
N GLY A 146 22.40 9.61 16.94
CA GLY A 146 23.28 9.16 15.87
C GLY A 146 22.58 8.38 14.75
N TYR A 147 21.24 8.33 14.75
CA TYR A 147 20.47 7.66 13.70
C TYR A 147 20.59 8.43 12.37
N MET A 148 21.13 7.76 11.35
CA MET A 148 21.15 8.24 9.97
C MET A 148 20.53 7.25 8.98
N GLY A 149 19.79 6.25 9.50
CA GLY A 149 19.15 5.25 8.68
C GLY A 149 20.02 4.03 8.38
N GLN A 150 19.89 3.45 7.19
CA GLN A 150 20.46 2.15 6.79
C GLN A 150 19.96 0.99 7.66
N ASP A 151 18.65 1.02 7.89
CA ASP A 151 17.99 0.08 8.78
C ASP A 151 17.96 -1.32 8.21
N THR A 152 18.17 -2.28 9.08
CA THR A 152 17.87 -3.70 8.85
C THR A 152 16.83 -4.15 9.87
N TYR A 153 15.95 -5.05 9.46
CA TYR A 153 14.86 -5.54 10.28
C TYR A 153 14.94 -7.06 10.40
N GLN A 154 14.62 -7.57 11.60
CA GLN A 154 14.51 -8.99 11.88
C GLN A 154 13.39 -9.23 12.88
N ILE A 155 12.66 -10.33 12.75
CA ILE A 155 11.73 -10.80 13.79
C ILE A 155 12.48 -11.78 14.69
N SER A 156 12.43 -11.54 16.01
CA SER A 156 13.01 -12.41 17.03
C SER A 156 11.99 -12.65 18.14
N GLY A 157 11.44 -13.87 18.19
CA GLY A 157 10.31 -14.18 19.06
C GLY A 157 9.11 -13.29 18.75
N ASN A 158 8.61 -12.57 19.76
CA ASN A 158 7.49 -11.62 19.66
C ASN A 158 7.95 -10.17 19.49
N LYS A 159 9.15 -9.95 18.94
CA LYS A 159 9.72 -8.61 18.75
C LYS A 159 10.19 -8.40 17.32
N LEU A 160 9.99 -7.18 16.85
CA LEU A 160 10.70 -6.64 15.71
C LEU A 160 11.98 -5.97 16.19
N MET A 161 13.11 -6.41 15.66
CA MET A 161 14.44 -5.85 15.91
C MET A 161 14.80 -4.95 14.73
N ARG A 162 14.98 -3.65 14.97
CA ARG A 162 15.50 -2.69 13.99
C ARG A 162 16.94 -2.37 14.32
N THR A 163 17.88 -2.65 13.42
CA THR A 163 19.30 -2.37 13.62
C THR A 163 19.79 -1.34 12.62
N PHE A 164 20.53 -0.33 13.08
CA PHE A 164 21.12 0.72 12.25
C PHE A 164 22.51 1.13 12.78
N PRO A 165 23.41 1.63 11.91
CA PRO A 165 24.68 2.21 12.33
C PRO A 165 24.49 3.48 13.18
N ILE A 166 25.37 3.68 14.16
CA ILE A 166 25.42 4.89 14.99
C ILE A 166 26.44 5.85 14.36
N THR A 167 25.98 6.97 13.82
CA THR A 167 26.84 8.01 13.26
C THR A 167 27.14 9.10 14.30
N PRO A 168 28.41 9.42 14.56
CA PRO A 168 28.78 10.52 15.45
C PRO A 168 28.32 11.89 14.94
N ALA A 169 28.22 12.87 15.85
CA ALA A 169 27.75 14.22 15.53
C ALA A 169 28.66 14.99 14.56
N ASP A 170 29.95 14.63 14.50
CA ASP A 170 30.92 15.20 13.56
C ASP A 170 30.84 14.61 12.15
N GLY A 171 29.93 13.65 11.92
CA GLY A 171 29.72 13.00 10.62
C GLY A 171 30.83 12.02 10.23
N SER A 172 31.70 11.65 11.18
CA SER A 172 32.70 10.61 10.98
C SER A 172 32.06 9.23 10.79
N ALA A 173 32.88 8.22 10.46
CA ALA A 173 32.41 6.86 10.23
C ALA A 173 31.66 6.30 11.45
N SER A 174 30.69 5.41 11.19
CA SER A 174 29.89 4.81 12.25
C SER A 174 30.77 4.11 13.30
N THR A 175 30.51 4.38 14.57
CA THR A 175 31.32 3.85 15.69
C THR A 175 30.80 2.54 16.26
N GLY A 176 29.67 2.07 15.75
CA GLY A 176 28.99 0.85 16.17
C GLY A 176 27.61 0.77 15.54
N SER A 177 26.78 -0.12 16.08
CA SER A 177 25.38 -0.27 15.68
C SER A 177 24.46 -0.21 16.89
N ARG A 178 23.22 0.24 16.69
CA ARG A 178 22.16 0.17 17.69
C ARG A 178 21.04 -0.70 17.18
N THR A 179 20.57 -1.59 18.04
CA THR A 179 19.33 -2.32 17.84
C THR A 179 18.25 -1.75 18.73
N VAL A 180 17.09 -1.41 18.16
CA VAL A 180 15.89 -1.00 18.87
C VAL A 180 14.84 -2.09 18.72
N GLU A 181 14.27 -2.51 19.85
CA GLU A 181 13.19 -3.49 19.91
C GLU A 181 11.83 -2.82 19.78
N TYR A 182 10.89 -3.51 19.12
CA TYR A 182 9.49 -3.11 19.08
C TYR A 182 8.58 -4.30 19.35
N THR A 183 7.49 -4.07 20.07
CA THR A 183 6.40 -5.03 20.28
C THR A 183 5.14 -4.52 19.60
N LEU A 184 4.37 -5.41 18.99
CA LEU A 184 3.07 -5.06 18.44
C LEU A 184 2.02 -5.02 19.56
N ASP A 185 1.31 -3.89 19.67
CA ASP A 185 0.19 -3.77 20.61
C ASP A 185 -1.14 -4.25 20.00
N GLY A 186 -2.18 -4.35 20.84
CA GLY A 186 -3.51 -4.80 20.41
C GLY A 186 -4.25 -3.84 19.46
N THR A 187 -3.71 -2.65 19.20
CA THR A 187 -4.25 -1.69 18.23
C THR A 187 -3.59 -1.79 16.85
N GLY A 188 -2.65 -2.73 16.69
CA GLY A 188 -1.89 -2.89 15.45
C GLY A 188 -0.77 -1.86 15.33
N LYS A 189 -0.23 -1.34 16.44
CA LYS A 189 0.88 -0.38 16.44
C LYS A 189 2.13 -0.99 17.07
N LEU A 190 3.26 -0.81 16.38
CA LEU A 190 4.57 -1.18 16.93
C LEU A 190 5.02 -0.12 17.96
N VAL A 191 5.22 -0.57 19.18
CA VAL A 191 5.62 0.24 20.32
C VAL A 191 7.09 -0.02 20.63
N MET A 192 7.87 1.06 20.75
CA MET A 192 9.29 0.99 21.07
C MET A 192 9.51 0.43 22.47
N GLY A 193 10.41 -0.55 22.56
CA GLY A 193 10.88 -1.14 23.81
C GLY A 193 12.30 -0.70 24.13
N GLN A 194 13.17 -1.66 24.38
CA GLN A 194 14.57 -1.41 24.75
C GLN A 194 15.42 -1.10 23.50
N SER A 195 16.57 -0.47 23.73
CA SER A 195 17.63 -0.34 22.72
C SER A 195 18.97 -0.81 23.28
N MET A 196 19.79 -1.43 22.44
CA MET A 196 21.12 -1.93 22.79
C MET A 196 22.16 -1.50 21.76
N ASP A 197 23.32 -1.06 22.24
CA ASP A 197 24.48 -0.72 21.40
C ASP A 197 25.40 -1.93 21.27
N ARG A 198 26.03 -2.08 20.10
CA ARG A 198 27.05 -3.10 19.80
C ARG A 198 28.22 -2.50 19.02
#